data_AF-A0A957LKU3-F1
#
_entry.id   AF-A0A957LKU3-F1
#
_cell.length_a   1.000
_cell.length_b   1.000
_cell.length_c   1.000
_cell.angle_alpha   90.00
_cell.angle_beta   90.00
_cell.angle_gamma   90.00
#
_symmetry.space_group_name_H-M   'P 1'
#
loop_
_entity.id
_entity.type
_entity.pdbx_description
1 polymer ?
#
loop_
_entity_poly.entity_id
_entity_poly.type
_entity_poly.pdbx_seq_one_letter_code
_entity_poly.pdbx_strand_id
1 'polypeptide(L)'
;KILAVLGESEAAINAGLTRLLTRDLTGCLIQDELVICPYVPGTGETSTAAPAAAAQAPAGESATLPAKDGDPAPAGDDSSQAILIVDDNRNAAEGEIGEAELYAALLAAAGYQPTLWSTNDSGYPAVDKLQEYAWIIWSDAIYSNSGLRGQALQTVGDAINAGAKVTVSSRMPFFGVSAEPASPIVDVVIGSDVPELVEGISSEPIALPAGLPDVVPLNSDPEPSTGARIAMRRGPASKAGEAPVLMVYSDENFDEPKGAKLMLFGMSIAWLPDDLAPKLVESMAAFMLAE
;
A
#
# COMPACT_ATOMS: atom_id res chain seq x y z
N LYS A 1 12.87 -23.64 19.20
CA LYS A 1 12.12 -22.50 18.66
C LYS A 1 12.92 -21.24 18.97
N ILE A 2 13.26 -20.45 17.95
CA ILE A 2 13.95 -19.17 18.12
C ILE A 2 12.86 -18.12 18.20
N LEU A 3 12.95 -17.23 19.17
CA LEU A 3 12.05 -16.09 19.28
C LEU A 3 12.90 -14.84 19.06
N ALA A 4 12.53 -14.05 18.06
CA ALA A 4 13.17 -12.78 17.76
C ALA A 4 12.29 -11.64 18.32
N VAL A 5 12.90 -10.73 19.08
CA VAL A 5 12.27 -9.49 19.53
C VAL A 5 12.84 -8.37 18.69
N LEU A 6 11.97 -7.69 17.94
CA LEU A 6 12.34 -6.58 17.06
C LEU A 6 11.83 -5.29 17.69
N GLY A 7 12.68 -4.27 17.73
CA GLY A 7 12.32 -2.94 18.23
C GLY A 7 13.24 -1.89 17.61
N GLU A 8 12.69 -0.70 17.36
CA GLU A 8 13.40 0.42 16.74
C GLU A 8 14.43 1.09 17.66
N SER A 9 14.40 0.77 18.96
CA SER A 9 15.32 1.28 19.97
C SER A 9 15.61 0.22 21.02
N GLU A 10 16.71 0.38 21.75
CA GLU A 10 17.04 -0.49 22.89
C GLU A 10 15.91 -0.49 23.95
N ALA A 11 15.27 0.65 24.15
CA ALA A 11 14.14 0.78 25.07
C ALA A 11 12.91 -0.02 24.60
N ALA A 12 12.62 -0.02 23.29
CA ALA A 12 11.56 -0.84 22.70
C ALA A 12 11.87 -2.34 22.79
N ILE A 13 13.12 -2.73 22.55
CA ILE A 13 13.58 -4.12 22.68
C ILE A 13 13.44 -4.60 24.13
N ASN A 14 13.89 -3.80 25.10
CA ASN A 14 13.78 -4.12 26.52
C ASN A 14 12.32 -4.18 27.00
N ALA A 15 11.45 -3.31 26.48
CA ALA A 15 10.02 -3.36 26.75
C ALA A 15 9.37 -4.63 26.17
N GLY A 16 9.71 -4.99 24.93
CA GLY A 16 9.27 -6.23 24.29
C GLY A 16 9.74 -7.48 25.05
N LEU A 17 11.00 -7.50 25.48
CA LEU A 17 11.56 -8.58 26.30
C LEU A 17 10.86 -8.68 27.67
N THR A 18 10.58 -7.55 28.31
CA THR A 18 9.87 -7.52 29.61
C THR A 18 8.46 -8.10 29.47
N ARG A 19 7.69 -7.65 28.48
CA ARG A 19 6.35 -8.19 28.18
C ARG A 19 6.37 -9.68 27.92
N LEU A 20 7.36 -10.16 27.18
CA LEU A 20 7.53 -11.59 26.91
C LEU A 20 7.81 -12.39 28.20
N LEU A 21 8.71 -11.90 29.06
CA LEU A 21 9.08 -12.56 30.31
C LEU A 21 7.93 -12.57 31.32
N THR A 22 7.13 -11.50 31.38
CA THR A 22 5.95 -11.40 32.25
C THR A 22 4.69 -12.01 31.65
N ARG A 23 4.74 -12.43 30.38
CA ARG A 23 3.60 -12.87 29.56
C ARG A 23 2.48 -11.82 29.47
N ASP A 24 2.83 -10.54 29.55
CA ASP A 24 1.89 -9.44 29.39
C ASP A 24 1.81 -8.99 27.92
N LEU A 25 0.90 -9.63 27.19
CA LEU A 25 0.60 -9.32 25.79
C LEU A 25 -0.63 -8.41 25.66
N THR A 26 -1.02 -7.75 26.74
CA THR A 26 -2.21 -6.89 26.73
C THR A 26 -2.00 -5.72 25.77
N GLY A 27 -2.97 -5.53 24.86
CA GLY A 27 -2.92 -4.49 23.83
C GLY A 27 -2.00 -4.80 22.65
N CYS A 28 -1.48 -6.03 22.54
CA CYS A 28 -0.72 -6.48 21.38
C CYS A 28 -1.63 -7.16 20.35
N LEU A 29 -1.29 -7.04 19.07
CA LEU A 29 -1.85 -7.88 18.01
C LEU A 29 -1.16 -9.26 18.07
N ILE A 30 -1.95 -10.34 18.14
CA ILE A 30 -1.44 -11.70 18.31
C ILE A 30 -1.82 -12.55 17.09
N GLN A 31 -0.82 -13.20 16.50
CA GLN A 31 -0.91 -14.23 15.46
C GLN A 31 -0.11 -15.48 15.91
N ASP A 32 -0.25 -16.60 15.20
CA ASP A 32 0.32 -17.89 15.62
C ASP A 32 1.85 -17.88 15.79
N GLU A 33 2.57 -17.11 14.98
CA GLU A 33 4.03 -16.98 15.05
C GLU A 33 4.53 -15.54 15.28
N LEU A 34 3.62 -14.58 15.41
CA LEU A 34 3.96 -13.15 15.49
C LEU A 34 3.11 -12.44 16.55
N VAL A 35 3.75 -11.63 17.38
CA VAL A 35 3.07 -10.74 18.32
C VAL A 35 3.62 -9.32 18.15
N ILE A 36 2.73 -8.38 17.84
CA ILE A 36 3.07 -6.97 17.62
C ILE A 36 2.53 -6.16 18.79
N CYS A 37 3.42 -5.62 19.62
CA CYS A 37 3.06 -4.83 20.80
C CYS A 37 3.39 -3.35 20.57
N PRO A 38 2.42 -2.43 20.70
CA PRO A 38 2.70 -1.00 20.61
C PRO A 38 3.62 -0.56 21.76
N TYR A 39 4.65 0.20 21.42
CA TYR A 39 5.59 0.80 22.36
C TYR A 39 5.52 2.32 22.24
N VAL A 40 5.28 3.00 23.37
CA VAL A 40 5.36 4.46 23.46
C VAL A 40 6.58 4.78 24.32
N PRO A 41 7.63 5.41 23.76
CA PRO A 41 8.77 5.84 24.54
C PRO A 41 8.31 6.85 25.60
N GLY A 42 8.63 6.56 26.87
CA GLY A 42 8.44 7.53 27.94
C GLY A 42 9.29 8.77 27.68
N THR A 43 8.74 9.96 27.91
CA THR A 43 9.44 11.24 27.78
C THR A 43 10.73 11.26 28.60
N GLY A 44 11.86 11.17 27.91
CA GLY A 44 13.19 11.42 28.47
C GLY A 44 14.19 10.33 28.14
N GLU A 45 14.87 10.46 26.99
CA GLU A 45 16.33 10.50 26.88
C GLU A 45 16.75 10.59 25.41
N THR A 46 17.74 11.44 25.16
CA THR A 46 18.31 11.75 23.85
C THR A 46 19.47 10.79 23.54
N SER A 47 19.60 10.40 22.27
CA SER A 47 20.82 10.53 21.45
C SER A 47 21.14 9.31 20.56
N THR A 48 21.25 9.61 19.25
CA THR A 48 22.23 9.16 18.24
C THR A 48 22.49 7.66 17.97
N ALA A 49 22.24 7.24 16.72
CA ALA A 49 23.28 6.80 15.77
C ALA A 49 22.67 6.61 14.37
N ALA A 50 23.30 7.20 13.35
CA ALA A 50 22.98 6.99 11.93
C ALA A 50 23.69 5.73 11.39
N PRO A 51 23.04 4.90 10.55
CA PRO A 51 23.76 3.91 9.74
C PRO A 51 24.15 4.46 8.36
N ALA A 52 25.24 3.88 7.86
CA ALA A 52 25.98 4.27 6.68
C ALA A 52 25.25 4.04 5.35
N ALA A 53 25.54 4.93 4.39
CA ALA A 53 25.05 4.93 3.02
C ALA A 53 25.38 3.64 2.26
N ALA A 54 24.36 3.05 1.64
CA ALA A 54 24.49 2.03 0.61
C ALA A 54 24.53 2.67 -0.78
N ALA A 55 25.30 2.05 -1.68
CA ALA A 55 25.70 2.55 -2.98
C ALA A 55 24.52 2.81 -3.95
N GLN A 56 24.62 3.93 -4.67
CA GLN A 56 23.71 4.34 -5.75
C GLN A 56 23.76 3.35 -6.92
N ALA A 57 22.59 2.85 -7.33
CA ALA A 57 22.38 2.23 -8.64
C ALA A 57 22.06 3.33 -9.68
N PRO A 58 22.36 3.12 -10.98
CA PRO A 58 22.16 4.15 -12.00
C PRO A 58 20.66 4.41 -12.24
N ALA A 59 20.29 5.68 -12.36
CA ALA A 59 18.95 6.11 -12.73
C ALA A 59 18.60 5.62 -14.15
N GLY A 60 17.57 4.78 -14.25
CA GLY A 60 16.84 4.56 -15.51
C GLY A 60 15.93 5.74 -15.80
N GLU A 61 15.71 6.03 -17.08
CA GLU A 61 14.85 7.12 -17.57
C GLU A 61 13.47 7.10 -16.90
N SER A 62 13.15 8.15 -16.15
CA SER A 62 11.80 8.46 -15.69
C SER A 62 10.89 8.72 -16.88
N ALA A 63 9.76 8.04 -16.92
CA ALA A 63 8.65 8.39 -17.82
C ALA A 63 8.17 9.81 -17.51
N THR A 64 8.06 10.64 -18.55
CA THR A 64 7.59 12.02 -18.44
C THR A 64 6.08 12.06 -18.22
N LEU A 65 5.65 12.70 -17.12
CA LEU A 65 4.25 13.02 -16.85
C LEU A 65 3.70 14.06 -17.84
N PRO A 66 2.39 14.06 -18.14
CA PRO A 66 1.73 15.15 -18.85
C PRO A 66 1.80 16.48 -18.07
N ALA A 67 1.84 17.60 -18.78
CA ALA A 67 1.95 18.92 -18.18
C ALA A 67 0.73 19.29 -17.30
N LYS A 68 1.03 19.98 -16.20
CA LYS A 68 0.09 20.49 -15.19
C LYS A 68 -0.74 21.65 -15.75
N ASP A 69 -2.05 21.46 -15.93
CA ASP A 69 -3.01 22.53 -16.15
C ASP A 69 -4.12 22.49 -15.09
N GLY A 70 -4.14 23.51 -14.21
CA GLY A 70 -5.29 23.93 -13.41
C GLY A 70 -5.36 23.42 -11.97
N ASP A 71 -5.43 24.35 -11.01
CA ASP A 71 -5.90 24.06 -9.64
C ASP A 71 -7.38 23.62 -9.67
N PRO A 72 -7.77 22.53 -8.99
CA PRO A 72 -9.17 22.11 -8.93
C PRO A 72 -10.01 23.05 -8.05
N ALA A 73 -11.22 23.34 -8.53
CA ALA A 73 -12.21 24.19 -7.86
C ALA A 73 -12.94 23.45 -6.71
N PRO A 74 -13.61 24.17 -5.77
CA PRO A 74 -14.18 23.59 -4.56
C PRO A 74 -15.37 22.64 -4.79
N ALA A 75 -15.52 21.71 -3.83
CA ALA A 75 -16.32 20.49 -3.82
C ALA A 75 -17.84 20.61 -4.06
N GLY A 76 -18.39 19.56 -4.68
CA GLY A 76 -19.81 19.18 -4.62
C GLY A 76 -20.05 18.13 -3.53
N ASP A 77 -21.18 18.27 -2.84
CA ASP A 77 -21.56 17.69 -1.54
C ASP A 77 -21.99 16.21 -1.56
N ASP A 78 -21.38 15.35 -2.38
CA ASP A 78 -21.72 13.92 -2.42
C ASP A 78 -20.65 13.06 -1.73
N SER A 79 -20.75 12.95 -0.40
CA SER A 79 -19.77 12.22 0.44
C SER A 79 -19.66 10.73 0.10
N SER A 80 -20.66 10.18 -0.59
CA SER A 80 -20.72 8.77 -1.02
C SER A 80 -19.64 8.41 -2.06
N GLN A 81 -19.04 9.40 -2.72
CA GLN A 81 -17.99 9.21 -3.73
C GLN A 81 -16.70 9.98 -3.42
N ALA A 82 -16.53 10.47 -2.19
CA ALA A 82 -15.34 11.22 -1.81
C ALA A 82 -14.11 10.29 -1.80
N ILE A 83 -13.10 10.62 -2.62
CA ILE A 83 -11.84 9.87 -2.73
C ILE A 83 -10.70 10.73 -2.16
N LEU A 84 -9.91 10.16 -1.26
CA LEU A 84 -8.65 10.74 -0.81
C LEU A 84 -7.48 9.98 -1.42
N ILE A 85 -6.52 10.71 -1.97
CA ILE A 85 -5.24 10.18 -2.42
C ILE A 85 -4.16 10.75 -1.51
N VAL A 86 -3.52 9.87 -0.74
CA VAL A 86 -2.39 10.19 0.12
C VAL A 86 -1.11 9.89 -0.64
N ASP A 87 -0.37 10.94 -0.98
CA ASP A 87 1.00 10.87 -1.47
C ASP A 87 1.95 10.72 -0.27
N ASP A 88 2.43 9.51 0.00
CA ASP A 88 3.32 9.23 1.14
C ASP A 88 4.78 9.58 0.84
N ASN A 89 4.98 10.85 0.50
CA ASN A 89 6.23 11.38 -0.02
C ASN A 89 7.21 11.87 1.05
N ARG A 90 6.94 11.65 2.33
CA ARG A 90 7.81 12.08 3.44
C ARG A 90 9.21 11.44 3.42
N ASN A 91 9.35 10.25 2.82
CA ASN A 91 10.64 9.56 2.65
C ASN A 91 11.19 9.62 1.21
N ALA A 92 10.53 10.38 0.33
CA ALA A 92 10.97 10.57 -1.04
C ALA A 92 12.30 11.34 -1.08
N ALA A 93 13.17 10.96 -2.01
CA ALA A 93 14.35 11.73 -2.32
C ALA A 93 13.98 13.03 -3.05
N GLU A 94 14.84 14.04 -2.97
CA GLU A 94 14.62 15.33 -3.63
C GLU A 94 14.45 15.15 -5.13
N GLY A 95 13.32 15.65 -5.67
CA GLY A 95 13.01 15.58 -7.09
C GLY A 95 12.34 14.28 -7.55
N GLU A 96 12.11 13.30 -6.67
CA GLU A 96 11.22 12.18 -7.00
C GLU A 96 9.78 12.69 -7.16
N ILE A 97 9.09 12.22 -8.19
CA ILE A 97 7.69 12.56 -8.45
C ILE A 97 6.82 11.38 -8.07
N GLY A 98 5.78 11.64 -7.28
CA GLY A 98 4.81 10.66 -6.81
C GLY A 98 3.89 10.13 -7.91
N GLU A 99 3.34 8.94 -7.70
CA GLU A 99 2.27 8.38 -8.54
C GLU A 99 0.87 8.88 -8.10
N ALA A 100 0.77 9.57 -6.96
CA ALA A 100 -0.49 10.12 -6.46
C ALA A 100 -1.14 11.11 -7.45
N GLU A 101 -0.34 11.95 -8.10
CA GLU A 101 -0.84 12.85 -9.16
C GLU A 101 -1.37 12.07 -10.38
N LEU A 102 -0.77 10.92 -10.71
CA LEU A 102 -1.26 10.05 -11.77
C LEU A 102 -2.62 9.45 -11.38
N TYR A 103 -2.77 8.93 -10.16
CA TYR A 103 -4.06 8.49 -9.66
C TYR A 103 -5.11 9.61 -9.73
N ALA A 104 -4.75 10.83 -9.34
CA ALA A 104 -5.66 11.97 -9.38
C ALA A 104 -6.11 12.28 -10.81
N ALA A 105 -5.17 12.30 -11.77
CA ALA A 105 -5.47 12.56 -13.17
C ALA A 105 -6.35 11.48 -13.80
N LEU A 106 -6.07 10.20 -13.51
CA LEU A 106 -6.86 9.07 -14.02
C LEU A 106 -8.28 9.07 -13.44
N LEU A 107 -8.43 9.35 -12.14
CA LEU A 107 -9.74 9.46 -11.49
C LEU A 107 -10.53 10.68 -11.97
N ALA A 108 -9.88 11.82 -12.16
CA ALA A 108 -10.51 13.00 -12.74
C ALA A 108 -11.01 12.74 -14.18
N ALA A 109 -10.22 12.03 -14.99
CA ALA A 109 -10.63 11.62 -16.33
C ALA A 109 -11.83 10.66 -16.32
N ALA A 110 -11.96 9.83 -15.28
CA ALA A 110 -13.12 8.96 -15.04
C ALA A 110 -14.32 9.69 -14.40
N GLY A 111 -14.24 11.00 -14.16
CA GLY A 111 -15.33 11.82 -13.65
C GLY A 111 -15.41 11.95 -12.13
N TYR A 112 -14.42 11.43 -11.39
CA TYR A 112 -14.32 11.60 -9.95
C TYR A 112 -13.61 12.90 -9.57
N GLN A 113 -13.76 13.33 -8.32
CA GLN A 113 -13.10 14.52 -7.77
C GLN A 113 -12.21 14.14 -6.58
N PRO A 114 -11.01 13.57 -6.83
CA PRO A 114 -10.12 13.15 -5.76
C PRO A 114 -9.51 14.35 -5.03
N THR A 115 -9.34 14.22 -3.71
CA THR A 115 -8.53 15.14 -2.91
C THR A 115 -7.11 14.60 -2.78
N LEU A 116 -6.10 15.42 -3.05
CA LEU A 116 -4.69 15.07 -2.84
C LEU A 116 -4.21 15.52 -1.45
N TRP A 117 -3.43 14.66 -0.80
CA TRP A 117 -2.79 14.92 0.48
C TRP A 117 -1.32 14.53 0.44
N SER A 118 -0.40 15.47 0.66
CA SER A 118 1.04 15.18 0.77
C SER A 118 1.44 14.98 2.24
N THR A 119 2.11 13.86 2.54
CA THR A 119 2.63 13.60 3.90
C THR A 119 3.89 14.41 4.22
N ASN A 120 4.62 14.86 3.21
CA ASN A 120 5.74 15.80 3.38
C ASN A 120 5.24 17.19 3.80
N ASP A 121 4.17 17.70 3.17
CA ASP A 121 3.64 19.05 3.43
C ASP A 121 2.77 19.11 4.69
N SER A 122 1.87 18.13 4.86
CA SER A 122 0.81 18.17 5.88
C SER A 122 0.98 17.14 7.01
N GLY A 123 2.01 16.29 6.91
CA GLY A 123 2.13 15.12 7.78
C GLY A 123 1.12 14.03 7.47
N TYR A 124 1.07 12.98 8.29
CA TYR A 124 0.12 11.90 8.09
C TYR A 124 -1.32 12.38 8.42
N PRO A 125 -2.32 12.05 7.58
CA PRO A 125 -3.71 12.33 7.90
C PRO A 125 -4.09 11.67 9.23
N ALA A 126 -4.88 12.38 10.03
CA ALA A 126 -5.51 11.80 11.21
C ALA A 126 -6.65 10.85 10.79
N VAL A 127 -6.97 9.87 11.64
CA VAL A 127 -7.96 8.82 11.32
C VAL A 127 -9.36 9.40 11.11
N ASP A 128 -9.74 10.41 11.88
CA ASP A 128 -11.00 11.14 11.71
C ASP A 128 -11.10 11.78 10.32
N LYS A 129 -10.00 12.35 9.81
CA LYS A 129 -9.94 12.88 8.45
C LYS A 129 -10.09 11.77 7.40
N LEU A 130 -9.49 10.60 7.61
CA LEU A 130 -9.61 9.47 6.71
C LEU A 130 -11.05 8.95 6.62
N GLN A 131 -11.79 8.98 7.72
CA GLN A 131 -13.20 8.54 7.79
C GLN A 131 -14.17 9.44 7.02
N GLU A 132 -13.76 10.64 6.61
CA GLU A 132 -14.57 11.52 5.75
C GLU A 132 -14.68 11.02 4.30
N TYR A 133 -13.84 10.05 3.91
CA TYR A 133 -13.73 9.58 2.52
C TYR A 133 -14.25 8.16 2.37
N ALA A 134 -14.98 7.93 1.28
CA ALA A 134 -15.51 6.61 0.93
C ALA A 134 -14.41 5.65 0.45
N TRP A 135 -13.33 6.20 -0.12
CA TRP A 135 -12.17 5.44 -0.55
C TRP A 135 -10.87 6.22 -0.35
N ILE A 136 -9.87 5.56 0.22
CA ILE A 136 -8.54 6.11 0.45
C ILE A 136 -7.53 5.35 -0.41
N ILE A 137 -6.73 6.07 -1.21
CA ILE A 137 -5.59 5.53 -1.94
C ILE A 137 -4.33 6.00 -1.23
N TRP A 138 -3.60 5.09 -0.60
CA TRP A 138 -2.29 5.34 -0.02
C TRP A 138 -1.22 4.96 -1.03
N SER A 139 -0.49 5.97 -1.50
CA SER A 139 0.43 5.85 -2.62
C SER A 139 1.88 6.07 -2.17
N ASP A 140 2.71 5.09 -2.48
CA ASP A 140 4.12 5.03 -2.06
C ASP A 140 5.00 4.23 -3.04
N ALA A 141 4.42 3.50 -4.00
CA ALA A 141 5.15 2.51 -4.77
C ALA A 141 6.27 3.09 -5.65
N ILE A 142 6.09 4.30 -6.17
CA ILE A 142 7.05 4.89 -7.10
C ILE A 142 8.37 5.28 -6.44
N TYR A 143 8.35 5.61 -5.14
CA TYR A 143 9.50 6.16 -4.43
C TYR A 143 10.57 5.09 -4.18
N SER A 144 11.84 5.46 -4.30
CA SER A 144 12.99 4.59 -4.04
C SER A 144 13.01 3.98 -2.62
N ASN A 145 12.45 4.70 -1.64
CA ASN A 145 12.34 4.27 -0.24
C ASN A 145 10.97 3.67 0.12
N SER A 146 10.19 3.25 -0.87
CA SER A 146 8.87 2.66 -0.70
C SER A 146 8.81 1.63 0.44
N GLY A 147 7.71 1.65 1.19
CA GLY A 147 7.29 0.67 2.16
C GLY A 147 6.49 1.35 3.27
N LEU A 148 5.30 0.82 3.53
CA LEU A 148 4.41 1.31 4.59
C LEU A 148 4.96 0.90 5.97
N ARG A 149 5.41 1.87 6.77
CA ARG A 149 6.11 1.61 8.05
C ARG A 149 5.73 2.63 9.13
N GLY A 150 6.01 2.28 10.39
CA GLY A 150 5.88 3.20 11.53
C GLY A 150 4.49 3.83 11.60
N GLN A 151 4.44 5.17 11.64
CA GLN A 151 3.20 5.92 11.75
C GLN A 151 2.27 5.74 10.54
N ALA A 152 2.80 5.66 9.32
CA ALA A 152 1.99 5.42 8.11
C ALA A 152 1.21 4.11 8.22
N LEU A 153 1.91 3.06 8.66
CA LEU A 153 1.32 1.75 8.86
C LEU A 153 0.24 1.77 9.94
N GLN A 154 0.51 2.43 11.07
CA GLN A 154 -0.47 2.58 12.14
C GLN A 154 -1.74 3.29 11.64
N THR A 155 -1.57 4.42 10.94
CA THR A 155 -2.68 5.21 10.40
C THR A 155 -3.55 4.40 9.44
N VAL A 156 -2.94 3.67 8.49
CA VAL A 156 -3.67 2.81 7.55
C VAL A 156 -4.39 1.66 8.27
N GLY A 157 -3.71 1.01 9.21
CA GLY A 157 -4.31 -0.07 10.02
C GLY A 157 -5.50 0.41 10.84
N ASP A 158 -5.40 1.57 11.47
CA ASP A 158 -6.49 2.17 12.25
C ASP A 158 -7.69 2.53 11.38
N ALA A 159 -7.47 3.04 10.16
CA ALA A 159 -8.53 3.31 9.21
C ALA A 159 -9.27 2.03 8.78
N ILE A 160 -8.54 0.96 8.42
CA ILE A 160 -9.12 -0.33 8.05
C ILE A 160 -9.93 -0.92 9.23
N ASN A 161 -9.36 -0.89 10.44
CA ASN A 161 -10.05 -1.36 11.65
C ASN A 161 -11.34 -0.58 11.96
N ALA A 162 -11.44 0.66 11.47
CA ALA A 162 -12.62 1.49 11.58
C ALA A 162 -13.66 1.27 10.45
N GLY A 163 -13.42 0.34 9.53
CA GLY A 163 -14.32 0.05 8.41
C GLY A 163 -13.97 0.78 7.11
N ALA A 164 -12.83 1.48 7.04
CA ALA A 164 -12.47 2.22 5.83
C ALA A 164 -12.12 1.29 4.67
N LYS A 165 -12.34 1.80 3.46
CA LYS A 165 -11.93 1.14 2.22
C LYS A 165 -10.61 1.75 1.75
N VAL A 166 -9.54 0.98 1.76
CA VAL A 166 -8.18 1.46 1.49
C VAL A 166 -7.53 0.69 0.35
N THR A 167 -6.93 1.41 -0.59
CA THR A 167 -5.96 0.87 -1.54
C THR A 167 -4.56 1.27 -1.08
N VAL A 168 -3.63 0.32 -1.00
CA VAL A 168 -2.21 0.58 -0.77
C VAL A 168 -1.45 0.22 -2.04
N SER A 169 -0.85 1.22 -2.70
CA SER A 169 0.13 1.00 -3.76
C SER A 169 1.52 1.17 -3.16
N SER A 170 2.26 0.07 -3.03
CA SER A 170 3.61 0.05 -2.44
C SER A 170 4.45 -1.11 -2.99
N ARG A 171 5.77 -0.94 -3.08
CA ARG A 171 6.71 -2.01 -3.48
C ARG A 171 7.05 -2.98 -2.36
N MET A 172 6.71 -2.58 -1.13
CA MET A 172 6.76 -3.41 0.06
C MET A 172 5.43 -3.28 0.81
N PRO A 173 4.36 -3.92 0.32
CA PRO A 173 3.08 -3.91 1.01
C PRO A 173 3.24 -4.59 2.37
N PHE A 174 2.76 -3.95 3.43
CA PHE A 174 2.41 -4.66 4.65
C PHE A 174 1.01 -5.27 4.48
N PHE A 175 0.75 -6.40 5.16
CA PHE A 175 -0.28 -7.43 4.89
C PHE A 175 0.09 -8.34 3.70
N GLY A 176 0.44 -9.60 3.98
CA GLY A 176 0.83 -10.55 2.94
C GLY A 176 2.26 -10.35 2.40
N VAL A 177 3.22 -9.94 3.24
CA VAL A 177 4.64 -10.07 2.86
C VAL A 177 5.00 -11.54 2.72
N SER A 178 5.52 -11.91 1.55
CA SER A 178 6.26 -13.16 1.42
C SER A 178 7.58 -13.05 2.21
N ALA A 179 8.06 -14.16 2.76
CA ALA A 179 9.43 -14.23 3.28
C ALA A 179 10.49 -14.19 2.14
N GLU A 180 10.05 -14.12 0.88
CA GLU A 180 10.90 -14.04 -0.28
C GLU A 180 11.56 -12.66 -0.46
N PRO A 181 12.80 -12.63 -0.96
CA PRO A 181 13.49 -11.38 -1.23
C PRO A 181 12.83 -10.61 -2.39
N ALA A 182 13.08 -9.30 -2.44
CA ALA A 182 12.75 -8.47 -3.59
C ALA A 182 13.36 -9.09 -4.86
N SER A 183 12.57 -9.10 -5.93
CA SER A 183 12.98 -9.70 -7.20
C SER A 183 12.32 -9.01 -8.41
N PRO A 184 12.90 -9.16 -9.61
CA PRO A 184 12.40 -8.51 -10.82
C PRO A 184 10.98 -8.94 -11.19
N ILE A 185 10.17 -7.97 -11.59
CA ILE A 185 8.87 -8.13 -12.24
C ILE A 185 8.98 -7.66 -13.69
N VAL A 186 8.62 -8.54 -14.64
CA VAL A 186 8.81 -8.34 -16.09
C VAL A 186 7.47 -8.30 -16.81
N ASP A 187 6.49 -9.03 -16.28
CA ASP A 187 5.17 -9.19 -16.84
C ASP A 187 4.14 -9.45 -15.74
N VAL A 188 2.89 -9.16 -16.04
CA VAL A 188 1.74 -9.49 -15.18
C VAL A 188 0.69 -10.26 -15.96
N VAL A 189 -0.04 -11.10 -15.27
CA VAL A 189 -1.16 -11.87 -15.79
C VAL A 189 -2.40 -11.61 -14.95
N ILE A 190 -3.56 -11.70 -15.58
CA ILE A 190 -4.85 -11.49 -14.94
C ILE A 190 -5.27 -12.77 -14.19
N GLY A 191 -5.63 -12.61 -12.92
CA GLY A 191 -6.22 -13.63 -12.08
C GLY A 191 -7.74 -13.73 -12.27
N SER A 192 -8.31 -14.88 -11.93
CA SER A 192 -9.76 -15.14 -12.08
C SER A 192 -10.60 -14.74 -10.88
N ASP A 193 -9.99 -14.37 -9.76
CA ASP A 193 -10.69 -14.36 -8.47
C ASP A 193 -11.49 -13.07 -8.22
N VAL A 194 -11.20 -12.01 -8.99
CA VAL A 194 -11.90 -10.71 -8.92
C VAL A 194 -12.17 -10.18 -10.34
N PRO A 195 -13.09 -10.80 -11.10
CA PRO A 195 -13.35 -10.43 -12.49
C PRO A 195 -13.78 -8.97 -12.64
N GLU A 196 -14.42 -8.37 -11.62
CA GLU A 196 -14.87 -6.98 -11.63
C GLU A 196 -13.72 -5.97 -11.70
N LEU A 197 -12.52 -6.36 -11.24
CA LEU A 197 -11.32 -5.50 -11.29
C LEU A 197 -10.58 -5.57 -12.61
N VAL A 198 -10.82 -6.60 -13.41
CA VAL A 198 -10.01 -6.95 -14.58
C VAL A 198 -10.82 -7.16 -15.84
N GLU A 199 -12.10 -6.79 -15.80
CA GLU A 199 -13.00 -6.87 -16.95
C GLU A 199 -12.46 -6.03 -18.11
N GLY A 200 -12.43 -6.63 -19.31
CA GLY A 200 -11.93 -5.96 -20.52
C GLY A 200 -10.41 -5.83 -20.62
N ILE A 201 -9.65 -6.41 -19.67
CA ILE A 201 -8.20 -6.55 -19.75
C ILE A 201 -7.85 -7.87 -20.46
N SER A 202 -6.80 -7.86 -21.30
CA SER A 202 -6.32 -9.05 -22.00
C SER A 202 -5.85 -10.12 -21.01
N SER A 203 -6.11 -11.39 -21.31
CA SER A 203 -5.59 -12.53 -20.56
C SER A 203 -4.17 -12.94 -20.96
N GLU A 204 -3.61 -12.33 -22.01
CA GLU A 204 -2.21 -12.53 -22.38
C GLU A 204 -1.27 -11.84 -21.37
N PRO A 205 -0.05 -12.36 -21.15
CA PRO A 205 0.93 -11.70 -20.30
C PRO A 205 1.20 -10.25 -20.75
N ILE A 206 0.99 -9.31 -19.85
CA ILE A 206 1.20 -7.89 -20.06
C ILE A 206 2.64 -7.56 -19.70
N ALA A 207 3.45 -7.23 -20.69
CA ALA A 207 4.83 -6.84 -20.48
C ALA A 207 4.92 -5.48 -19.76
N LEU A 208 5.82 -5.39 -18.78
CA LEU A 208 6.15 -4.17 -18.08
C LEU A 208 7.39 -3.49 -18.69
N PRO A 209 7.60 -2.18 -18.47
CA PRO A 209 8.81 -1.48 -18.88
C PRO A 209 10.09 -2.17 -18.38
N ALA A 210 11.17 -2.05 -19.15
CA ALA A 210 12.48 -2.53 -18.72
C ALA A 210 13.08 -1.60 -17.65
N GLY A 211 13.93 -2.16 -16.78
CA GLY A 211 14.69 -1.37 -15.79
C GLY A 211 13.90 -0.97 -14.54
N LEU A 212 12.73 -1.58 -14.31
CA LEU A 212 11.98 -1.40 -13.07
C LEU A 212 12.78 -1.91 -11.85
N PRO A 213 12.61 -1.27 -10.67
CA PRO A 213 13.24 -1.74 -9.46
C PRO A 213 12.64 -3.08 -9.02
N ASP A 214 13.45 -3.87 -8.32
CA ASP A 214 12.97 -5.11 -7.70
C ASP A 214 11.85 -4.82 -6.68
N VAL A 215 10.87 -5.72 -6.65
CA VAL A 215 9.69 -5.65 -5.77
C VAL A 215 9.59 -6.91 -4.92
N VAL A 216 9.16 -6.75 -3.65
CA VAL A 216 8.93 -7.89 -2.76
C VAL A 216 7.66 -8.62 -3.21
N PRO A 217 7.69 -9.94 -3.45
CA PRO A 217 6.49 -10.69 -3.78
C PRO A 217 5.46 -10.63 -2.66
N LEU A 218 4.18 -10.44 -3.03
CA LEU A 218 3.07 -10.69 -2.12
C LEU A 218 2.99 -12.18 -1.81
N ASN A 219 2.43 -12.53 -0.65
CA ASN A 219 2.25 -13.90 -0.21
C ASN A 219 1.25 -14.60 -1.14
N SER A 220 1.71 -15.67 -1.78
CA SER A 220 0.93 -16.48 -2.72
C SER A 220 -0.17 -17.29 -2.05
N ASP A 221 -0.02 -17.58 -0.75
CA ASP A 221 -0.95 -18.38 0.05
C ASP A 221 -1.51 -17.54 1.22
N PRO A 222 -2.39 -16.56 0.96
CA PRO A 222 -3.08 -15.86 2.04
C PRO A 222 -3.98 -16.83 2.81
N GLU A 223 -4.10 -16.64 4.13
CA GLU A 223 -4.95 -17.49 4.96
C GLU A 223 -6.40 -17.46 4.45
N PRO A 224 -7.06 -18.62 4.21
CA PRO A 224 -8.41 -18.68 3.65
C PRO A 224 -9.47 -17.90 4.45
N SER A 225 -9.26 -17.76 5.77
CA SER A 225 -10.11 -16.99 6.69
C SER A 225 -10.13 -15.49 6.41
N THR A 226 -9.14 -14.97 5.67
CA THR A 226 -9.01 -13.53 5.39
C THR A 226 -9.89 -13.05 4.23
N GLY A 227 -10.54 -13.96 3.50
CA GLY A 227 -11.33 -13.62 2.32
C GLY A 227 -10.50 -13.04 1.17
N ALA A 228 -9.18 -13.30 1.16
CA ALA A 228 -8.27 -12.77 0.15
C ALA A 228 -8.62 -13.29 -1.25
N ARG A 229 -8.70 -12.38 -2.22
CA ARG A 229 -8.92 -12.68 -3.63
C ARG A 229 -7.85 -12.01 -4.48
N ILE A 230 -7.36 -12.71 -5.50
CA ILE A 230 -6.21 -12.27 -6.30
C ILE A 230 -6.68 -11.88 -7.71
N ALA A 231 -6.55 -10.59 -8.02
CA ALA A 231 -6.98 -10.02 -9.30
C ALA A 231 -5.86 -10.06 -10.36
N MET A 232 -4.60 -9.93 -9.95
CA MET A 232 -3.45 -9.95 -10.85
C MET A 232 -2.28 -10.68 -10.20
N ARG A 233 -1.47 -11.36 -11.01
CA ARG A 233 -0.27 -12.09 -10.60
C ARG A 233 0.93 -11.69 -11.46
N ARG A 234 2.12 -11.97 -10.97
CA ARG A 234 3.35 -11.93 -11.76
C ARG A 234 3.28 -12.96 -12.87
N GLY A 235 3.66 -12.57 -14.07
CA GLY A 235 3.65 -13.44 -15.23
C GLY A 235 4.83 -14.41 -15.28
N PRO A 236 4.87 -15.28 -16.30
CA PRO A 236 5.86 -16.35 -16.42
C PRO A 236 7.29 -15.85 -16.69
N ALA A 237 7.48 -14.63 -17.19
CA ALA A 237 8.82 -14.07 -17.38
C ALA A 237 9.42 -13.45 -16.09
N SER A 238 8.57 -13.22 -15.09
CA SER A 238 8.95 -12.62 -13.80
C SER A 238 9.60 -13.62 -12.83
N LYS A 239 10.39 -13.11 -11.88
CA LYS A 239 10.80 -13.90 -10.71
C LYS A 239 9.66 -13.96 -9.70
N ALA A 240 9.61 -15.05 -8.93
CA ALA A 240 8.45 -15.43 -8.12
C ALA A 240 7.18 -15.44 -8.97
N GLY A 241 7.20 -16.16 -10.10
CA GLY A 241 6.05 -16.31 -10.98
C GLY A 241 4.82 -16.79 -10.22
N GLU A 242 3.64 -16.33 -10.64
CA GLU A 242 2.35 -16.53 -9.96
C GLU A 242 2.17 -15.79 -8.63
N ALA A 243 3.21 -15.16 -8.07
CA ALA A 243 3.04 -14.35 -6.88
C ALA A 243 2.03 -13.21 -7.15
N PRO A 244 1.15 -12.87 -6.21
CA PRO A 244 0.16 -11.83 -6.42
C PRO A 244 0.81 -10.47 -6.67
N VAL A 245 0.10 -9.64 -7.43
CA VAL A 245 0.45 -8.24 -7.70
C VAL A 245 -0.69 -7.34 -7.26
N LEU A 246 -1.94 -7.75 -7.49
CA LEU A 246 -3.14 -7.07 -7.02
C LEU A 246 -3.99 -8.05 -6.21
N MET A 247 -4.17 -7.75 -4.92
CA MET A 247 -4.97 -8.55 -3.99
C MET A 247 -6.03 -7.70 -3.32
N VAL A 248 -7.15 -8.32 -2.97
CA VAL A 248 -8.24 -7.70 -2.23
C VAL A 248 -8.56 -8.53 -1.00
N TYR A 249 -8.77 -7.85 0.12
CA TYR A 249 -9.30 -8.39 1.37
C TYR A 249 -10.60 -7.68 1.71
N SER A 250 -11.51 -8.42 2.34
CA SER A 250 -12.81 -7.92 2.82
C SER A 250 -13.08 -8.50 4.19
N ASP A 251 -13.69 -7.71 5.08
CA ASP A 251 -14.14 -8.20 6.39
C ASP A 251 -15.50 -8.90 6.35
N GLU A 252 -16.07 -9.13 5.15
CA GLU A 252 -17.40 -9.73 4.94
C GLU A 252 -17.59 -11.09 5.63
N ASN A 253 -16.50 -11.84 5.85
CA ASN A 253 -16.52 -13.16 6.47
C ASN A 253 -16.23 -13.12 7.98
N PHE A 254 -16.08 -11.93 8.58
CA PHE A 254 -15.78 -11.78 9.99
C PHE A 254 -17.07 -11.83 10.81
N ASP A 255 -16.96 -12.15 12.11
CA ASP A 255 -18.12 -12.26 13.00
C ASP A 255 -18.93 -10.94 13.09
N GLU A 256 -18.25 -9.80 12.99
CA GLU A 256 -18.83 -8.45 13.00
C GLU A 256 -18.26 -7.61 11.84
N PRO A 257 -18.80 -7.75 10.60
CA PRO A 257 -18.30 -7.02 9.45
C PRO A 257 -18.61 -5.53 9.57
N LYS A 258 -17.62 -4.68 9.31
CA LYS A 258 -17.72 -3.21 9.26
C LYS A 258 -17.75 -2.66 7.84
N GLY A 259 -17.60 -3.53 6.83
CA GLY A 259 -17.52 -3.13 5.42
C GLY A 259 -16.11 -2.71 4.99
N ALA A 260 -15.09 -3.04 5.78
CA ALA A 260 -13.71 -2.74 5.45
C ALA A 260 -13.28 -3.50 4.19
N LYS A 261 -12.65 -2.80 3.26
CA LYS A 261 -12.00 -3.37 2.08
C LYS A 261 -10.55 -2.91 2.04
N LEU A 262 -9.63 -3.84 1.82
CA LEU A 262 -8.22 -3.53 1.60
C LEU A 262 -7.80 -4.06 0.23
N MET A 263 -7.32 -3.17 -0.63
CA MET A 263 -6.73 -3.53 -1.92
C MET A 263 -5.22 -3.28 -1.84
N LEU A 264 -4.42 -4.32 -2.07
CA LEU A 264 -2.96 -4.22 -2.11
C LEU A 264 -2.49 -4.30 -3.55
N PHE A 265 -1.76 -3.28 -3.99
CA PHE A 265 -1.09 -3.26 -5.27
C PHE A 265 0.42 -3.21 -5.05
N GLY A 266 1.08 -4.34 -5.26
CA GLY A 266 2.50 -4.58 -4.95
C GLY A 266 3.49 -3.91 -5.90
N MET A 267 3.02 -3.00 -6.74
CA MET A 267 3.79 -2.25 -7.73
C MET A 267 3.13 -0.89 -7.97
N SER A 268 3.82 -0.03 -8.73
CA SER A 268 3.27 1.28 -9.09
C SER A 268 2.31 1.20 -10.27
N ILE A 269 1.25 2.00 -10.22
CA ILE A 269 0.31 2.15 -11.34
C ILE A 269 0.98 2.79 -12.56
N ALA A 270 2.02 3.58 -12.34
CA ALA A 270 2.80 4.23 -13.40
C ALA A 270 3.65 3.24 -14.22
N TRP A 271 3.77 1.98 -13.79
CA TRP A 271 4.51 0.95 -14.52
C TRP A 271 3.65 0.15 -15.48
N LEU A 272 2.31 0.28 -15.38
CA LEU A 272 1.42 -0.37 -16.32
C LEU A 272 1.42 0.38 -17.67
N PRO A 273 1.12 -0.30 -18.78
CA PRO A 273 0.89 0.34 -20.07
C PRO A 273 -0.18 1.45 -19.99
N ASP A 274 -0.01 2.49 -20.81
CA ASP A 274 -0.85 3.70 -20.80
C ASP A 274 -2.35 3.42 -21.05
N ASP A 275 -2.68 2.33 -21.74
CA ASP A 275 -4.06 1.92 -22.00
C ASP A 275 -4.66 1.05 -20.90
N LEU A 276 -3.82 0.53 -20.00
CA LEU A 276 -4.21 -0.35 -18.91
C LEU A 276 -4.45 0.40 -17.61
N ALA A 277 -3.55 1.33 -17.23
CA ALA A 277 -3.66 2.09 -16.00
C ALA A 277 -5.02 2.82 -15.85
N PRO A 278 -5.56 3.52 -16.88
CA PRO A 278 -6.86 4.17 -16.77
C PRO A 278 -8.00 3.18 -16.52
N LYS A 279 -8.02 2.06 -17.25
CA LYS A 279 -9.06 1.02 -17.10
C LYS A 279 -9.02 0.41 -15.71
N LEU A 280 -7.83 0.08 -15.22
CA LEU A 280 -7.69 -0.51 -13.90
C LEU A 280 -8.15 0.46 -12.81
N VAL A 281 -7.78 1.75 -12.90
CA VAL A 281 -8.24 2.77 -11.93
C VAL A 281 -9.76 2.95 -11.95
N GLU A 282 -10.39 2.91 -13.13
CA GLU A 282 -11.85 2.93 -13.25
C GLU A 282 -12.50 1.71 -12.56
N SER A 283 -11.99 0.51 -12.84
CA SER A 283 -12.46 -0.72 -12.19
C SER A 283 -12.23 -0.71 -10.67
N MET A 284 -11.09 -0.19 -10.20
CA MET A 284 -10.80 -0.03 -8.78
C MET A 284 -11.79 0.91 -8.11
N ALA A 285 -12.13 2.04 -8.75
CA ALA A 285 -13.11 2.98 -8.24
C ALA A 285 -14.50 2.34 -8.15
N ALA A 286 -14.94 1.66 -9.21
CA ALA A 286 -16.22 0.94 -9.23
C ALA A 286 -16.29 -0.12 -8.11
N PHE A 287 -15.20 -0.87 -7.90
CA PHE A 287 -15.13 -1.92 -6.88
C PHE A 287 -15.11 -1.37 -5.45
N MET A 288 -14.32 -0.32 -5.21
CA MET A 288 -14.15 0.26 -3.86
C MET A 288 -15.37 1.08 -3.47
N LEU A 289 -15.97 1.83 -4.39
CA LEU A 289 -17.14 2.67 -4.09
C LEU A 289 -18.47 1.90 -4.12
N ALA A 290 -18.50 0.64 -4.56
CA ALA A 290 -19.68 -0.20 -4.44
C ALA A 290 -20.10 -0.41 -2.98
N GLU A 291 -21.41 -0.25 -2.72
CA GLU A 291 -22.08 -0.49 -1.43
C GLU A 291 -22.15 -1.97 -1.08
#